data_AF-A0A7L4NCR7-F1
#
_entry.id   AF-A0A7L4NCR7-F1
#
_cell.length_a   1.000
_cell.length_b   1.000
_cell.length_c   1.000
_cell.angle_alpha   90.00
_cell.angle_beta   90.00
_cell.angle_gamma   90.00
#
_symmetry.space_group_name_H-M   'P 1'
#
loop_
_entity.id
_entity.type
_entity.pdbx_description
1 polymer ?
#
loop_
_entity_poly.entity_id
_entity_poly.type
_entity_poly.pdbx_seq_one_letter_code
_entity_poly.pdbx_strand_id
1 'polypeptide(L)'
;DCASQCSSTSSSSTVCTPRLVPGHRLWADRTGRHVLGLLEDYRALQTRIAEGQQVLAEMEMLGREATGTKLQEPGLKVPEQAPWHSFAAATHRVQQILEEAAHLLKLLWRVSLPLPAGHGTTRGTQEEGLKAEILRLRKKLAEQEKKLHSTVKLLHSTNQLKENMEKVIIDQLALTHDVLKKARGNLE
;
A
#
# COMPACT_ATOMS: atom_id res chain seq x y z
N ASP A 1 -37.35 -55.48 -0.11
CA ASP A 1 -37.58 -54.08 -0.53
C ASP A 1 -36.36 -53.23 -0.17
N CYS A 2 -35.69 -52.48 -1.02
CA CYS A 2 -35.63 -52.35 -2.48
C CYS A 2 -34.28 -51.66 -2.75
N ALA A 3 -33.63 -52.01 -3.86
CA ALA A 3 -32.37 -51.43 -4.32
C ALA A 3 -32.52 -49.95 -4.78
N SER A 4 -31.42 -49.19 -4.82
CA SER A 4 -31.03 -48.28 -5.94
C SER A 4 -29.85 -47.38 -5.52
N GLN A 5 -28.67 -47.57 -6.12
CA GLN A 5 -28.12 -46.94 -7.33
C GLN A 5 -27.37 -45.63 -7.06
N CYS A 6 -26.08 -45.68 -7.42
CA CYS A 6 -25.20 -44.55 -7.61
C CYS A 6 -25.74 -43.60 -8.68
N SER A 7 -25.68 -42.29 -8.43
CA SER A 7 -25.73 -41.28 -9.48
C SER A 7 -24.65 -40.24 -9.22
N SER A 8 -23.58 -40.37 -10.00
CA SER A 8 -22.54 -39.38 -10.19
C SER A 8 -23.13 -38.16 -10.90
N THR A 9 -23.18 -37.00 -10.25
CA THR A 9 -23.43 -35.73 -10.94
C THR A 9 -22.17 -34.89 -10.92
N SER A 10 -21.48 -34.93 -12.05
CA SER A 10 -20.50 -33.95 -12.50
C SER A 10 -21.09 -32.54 -12.45
N SER A 11 -20.80 -31.80 -11.38
CA SER A 11 -21.04 -30.36 -11.35
C SER A 11 -19.96 -29.67 -12.18
N SER A 12 -20.25 -29.49 -13.46
CA SER A 12 -19.57 -28.53 -14.32
C SER A 12 -19.54 -27.19 -13.59
N SER A 13 -18.37 -26.78 -13.12
CA SER A 13 -18.18 -25.51 -12.44
C SER A 13 -18.32 -24.40 -13.48
N THR A 14 -19.56 -24.03 -13.80
CA THR A 14 -19.86 -22.78 -14.49
C THR A 14 -19.23 -21.66 -13.70
N VAL A 15 -18.21 -21.06 -14.31
CA VAL A 15 -17.52 -19.86 -13.82
C VAL A 15 -18.60 -18.85 -13.45
N CYS A 16 -18.77 -18.59 -12.15
CA CYS A 16 -19.58 -17.50 -11.66
C CYS A 16 -18.91 -16.19 -12.09
N THR A 17 -19.23 -15.72 -13.29
CA THR A 17 -19.01 -14.33 -13.65
C THR A 17 -20.03 -13.52 -12.85
N PRO A 18 -19.59 -12.62 -11.95
CA PRO A 18 -20.53 -11.81 -11.20
C PRO A 18 -21.36 -10.99 -12.21
N ARG A 19 -22.69 -11.21 -12.21
CA ARG A 19 -23.62 -10.45 -13.05
C ARG A 19 -23.57 -8.99 -12.60
N LEU A 20 -22.93 -8.15 -13.39
CA LEU A 20 -22.90 -6.71 -13.18
C LEU A 20 -24.34 -6.18 -13.31
N VAL A 21 -24.80 -5.47 -12.28
CA VAL A 21 -26.07 -4.76 -12.32
C VAL A 21 -26.02 -3.74 -13.47
N PRO A 22 -27.00 -3.73 -14.39
CA PRO A 22 -27.07 -2.73 -15.45
C PRO A 22 -27.01 -1.32 -14.85
N GLY A 23 -26.01 -0.54 -15.25
CA GLY A 23 -25.80 0.84 -14.77
C GLY A 23 -24.55 1.03 -13.89
N HIS A 24 -23.95 -0.04 -13.36
CA HIS A 24 -22.70 0.08 -12.61
C HIS A 24 -21.49 0.07 -13.56
N ARG A 25 -20.89 1.24 -13.81
CA ARG A 25 -19.61 1.31 -14.54
C ARG A 25 -18.56 0.61 -13.69
N LEU A 26 -17.83 -0.33 -14.29
CA LEU A 26 -16.65 -0.92 -13.67
C LEU A 26 -15.70 0.22 -13.29
N TRP A 27 -15.22 0.23 -12.05
CA TRP A 27 -14.20 1.19 -11.58
C TRP A 27 -12.84 0.98 -12.26
N ALA A 28 -12.76 0.12 -13.27
CA ALA A 28 -11.56 -0.21 -14.02
C ALA A 28 -11.87 -0.49 -15.50
N ASP A 29 -10.85 -0.34 -16.34
CA ASP A 29 -10.90 -0.68 -17.77
C ASP A 29 -11.11 -2.20 -17.98
N ARG A 30 -11.31 -2.62 -19.23
CA ARG A 30 -11.50 -4.05 -19.58
C ARG A 30 -10.32 -4.95 -19.16
N THR A 31 -9.18 -4.36 -18.82
CA THR A 31 -7.98 -5.06 -18.37
C THR A 31 -7.77 -4.97 -16.85
N GLY A 32 -8.72 -4.39 -16.11
CA GLY A 32 -8.64 -4.23 -14.66
C GLY A 32 -7.77 -3.05 -14.21
N ARG A 33 -7.31 -2.18 -15.11
CA ARG A 33 -6.52 -1.00 -14.77
C ARG A 33 -7.41 0.19 -14.47
N HIS A 34 -7.06 0.91 -13.42
CA HIS A 34 -7.71 2.15 -13.03
C HIS A 34 -6.72 3.12 -12.42
N VAL A 35 -7.17 4.36 -12.27
CA VAL A 35 -6.39 5.43 -11.67
C VAL A 35 -7.14 5.91 -10.43
N LEU A 36 -6.44 6.01 -9.31
CA LEU A 36 -6.94 6.54 -8.04
C LEU A 36 -6.26 7.86 -7.73
N GLY A 37 -6.95 8.77 -7.06
CA GLY A 37 -6.43 10.06 -6.62
C GLY A 37 -7.47 10.78 -5.78
N LEU A 38 -7.07 11.86 -5.12
CA LEU A 38 -8.04 12.72 -4.44
C LEU A 38 -8.92 13.42 -5.48
N LEU A 39 -10.20 13.60 -5.15
CA LEU A 39 -11.15 14.25 -6.06
C LEU A 39 -10.74 15.70 -6.30
N GLU A 40 -10.16 16.33 -5.28
CA GLU A 40 -9.64 17.68 -5.27
C GLU A 40 -8.49 17.84 -6.29
N ASP A 41 -7.54 16.90 -6.30
CA ASP A 41 -6.42 16.90 -7.25
C ASP A 41 -6.90 16.74 -8.69
N TYR A 42 -7.90 15.87 -8.89
CA TYR A 42 -8.53 15.69 -10.20
C TYR A 42 -9.25 16.97 -10.66
N ARG A 43 -10.02 17.61 -9.78
CA ARG A 43 -10.69 18.89 -10.08
C ARG A 43 -9.68 19.98 -10.39
N ALA A 44 -8.60 20.09 -9.60
CA ALA A 44 -7.52 21.04 -9.86
C ALA A 44 -6.89 20.81 -11.23
N LEU A 45 -6.66 19.54 -11.60
CA LEU A 45 -6.12 19.18 -12.91
C LEU A 45 -7.07 19.59 -14.04
N GLN A 46 -8.37 19.35 -13.89
CA GLN A 46 -9.38 19.81 -14.85
C GLN A 46 -9.36 21.33 -15.01
N THR A 47 -9.30 22.07 -13.90
CA THR A 47 -9.22 23.54 -13.91
C THR A 47 -7.98 24.02 -14.65
N ARG A 48 -6.78 23.48 -14.36
CA ARG A 48 -5.54 23.85 -15.06
C ARG A 48 -5.60 23.57 -16.56
N ILE A 49 -6.18 22.44 -16.97
CA ILE A 49 -6.35 22.13 -18.39
C ILE A 49 -7.30 23.13 -19.06
N ALA A 50 -8.41 23.48 -18.43
CA ALA A 50 -9.37 24.45 -18.96
C ALA A 50 -8.75 25.86 -19.07
N GLU A 51 -8.03 26.31 -18.05
CA GLU A 51 -7.26 27.56 -18.08
C GLU A 51 -6.24 27.56 -19.23
N GLY A 52 -5.53 26.44 -19.44
CA GLY A 52 -4.58 26.28 -20.53
C GLY A 52 -5.23 26.42 -21.92
N GLN A 53 -6.44 25.86 -22.09
CA GLN A 53 -7.21 26.01 -23.34
C GLN A 53 -7.59 27.47 -23.60
N GLN A 54 -7.98 28.20 -22.56
CA GLN A 54 -8.30 29.63 -22.68
C GLN A 54 -7.08 30.45 -23.08
N VAL A 55 -5.93 30.24 -22.44
CA VAL A 55 -4.68 30.96 -22.78
C VAL A 55 -4.21 30.61 -24.20
N LEU A 56 -4.40 29.37 -24.63
CA LEU A 56 -4.07 28.97 -26.01
C LEU A 56 -4.97 29.69 -27.03
N ALA A 57 -6.26 29.83 -26.75
CA ALA A 57 -7.18 30.60 -27.60
C ALA A 57 -6.80 32.09 -27.67
N GLU A 58 -6.41 32.71 -26.54
CA GLU A 58 -5.87 34.08 -26.51
C GLU A 58 -4.62 34.21 -27.39
N MET A 59 -3.71 33.24 -27.30
CA MET A 59 -2.48 33.19 -28.07
C MET A 59 -2.75 33.04 -29.58
N GLU A 60 -3.74 32.24 -29.97
CA GLU A 60 -4.19 32.12 -31.36
C GLU A 60 -4.76 33.44 -31.90
N MET A 61 -5.52 34.19 -31.09
CA MET A 61 -6.04 35.50 -31.46
C MET A 61 -4.91 36.52 -31.65
N LEU A 62 -3.96 36.59 -30.71
CA LEU A 62 -2.76 37.44 -30.84
C LEU A 62 -1.94 37.10 -32.10
N GLY A 63 -1.83 35.81 -32.44
CA GLY A 63 -1.16 35.36 -33.66
C GLY A 63 -1.89 35.77 -34.95
N ARG A 64 -3.22 35.74 -34.96
CA ARG A 64 -4.03 36.23 -36.08
C ARG A 64 -3.94 37.75 -36.25
N GLU A 65 -3.91 38.49 -35.16
CA GLU A 65 -3.74 39.95 -35.18
C GLU A 65 -2.37 40.34 -35.76
N ALA A 66 -1.30 39.67 -35.32
CA ALA A 66 0.06 39.91 -35.83
C ALA A 66 0.24 39.53 -37.31
N THR A 67 -0.60 38.65 -37.86
CA THR A 67 -0.56 38.24 -39.28
C THR A 67 -1.57 38.99 -40.15
N GLY A 68 -2.66 39.50 -39.57
CA GLY A 68 -3.73 40.26 -40.24
C GLY A 68 -3.43 41.74 -40.45
N THR A 69 -2.47 42.33 -39.72
CA THR A 69 -2.04 43.74 -39.86
C THR A 69 -1.16 44.03 -41.08
N LYS A 70 -1.00 43.08 -42.02
CA LYS A 70 -0.15 43.24 -43.21
C LYS A 70 -0.81 43.94 -44.41
N LEU A 71 -1.94 44.64 -44.22
CA LEU A 71 -2.73 45.25 -45.30
C LEU A 71 -3.11 46.73 -45.08
N GLN A 72 -2.35 47.48 -44.28
CA GLN A 72 -2.57 48.94 -44.16
C GLN A 72 -1.28 49.73 -44.46
N GLU A 73 -1.47 50.78 -45.24
CA GLU A 73 -0.48 51.58 -45.99
C GLU A 73 0.68 52.20 -45.18
N PRO A 74 1.80 52.60 -45.84
CA PRO A 74 2.98 53.10 -45.18
C PRO A 74 2.83 54.57 -44.77
N GLY A 75 2.64 54.81 -43.47
CA GLY A 75 2.58 56.17 -42.94
C GLY A 75 2.60 56.24 -41.42
N LEU A 76 3.82 56.25 -40.85
CA LEU A 76 4.18 56.81 -39.54
C LEU A 76 3.69 56.12 -38.24
N LYS A 77 4.71 55.64 -37.49
CA LYS A 77 4.86 55.42 -36.03
C LYS A 77 4.62 54.01 -35.47
N VAL A 78 5.75 53.39 -35.12
CA VAL A 78 5.99 52.39 -34.06
C VAL A 78 5.15 52.75 -32.81
N PRO A 79 4.37 51.81 -32.23
CA PRO A 79 4.95 50.76 -31.37
C PRO A 79 4.31 49.37 -31.50
N GLU A 80 4.93 48.49 -32.29
CA GLU A 80 4.60 47.05 -32.36
C GLU A 80 5.25 46.21 -31.23
N GLN A 81 5.66 46.79 -30.09
CA GLN A 81 6.27 46.01 -29.00
C GLN A 81 5.23 45.32 -28.09
N ALA A 82 4.00 45.84 -28.01
CA ALA A 82 2.97 45.34 -27.11
C ALA A 82 2.48 43.90 -27.42
N PRO A 83 2.28 43.49 -28.69
CA PRO A 83 1.84 42.13 -29.02
C PRO A 83 2.88 41.05 -28.69
N TRP A 84 4.17 41.38 -28.78
CA TRP A 84 5.24 40.42 -28.49
C TRP A 84 5.41 40.18 -27.00
N HIS A 85 5.29 41.22 -26.17
CA HIS A 85 5.30 41.08 -24.72
C HIS A 85 4.08 40.30 -24.20
N SER A 86 2.89 40.52 -24.76
CA SER A 86 1.70 39.74 -24.39
C SER A 86 1.78 38.28 -24.83
N PHE A 87 2.34 38.01 -26.01
CA PHE A 87 2.58 36.65 -26.51
C PHE A 87 3.63 35.90 -25.66
N ALA A 88 4.72 36.56 -25.27
CA ALA A 88 5.72 36.00 -24.37
C ALA A 88 5.12 35.68 -22.99
N ALA A 89 4.29 36.58 -22.45
CA ALA A 89 3.57 36.34 -21.19
C ALA A 89 2.55 35.20 -21.29
N ALA A 90 1.82 35.08 -22.41
CA ALA A 90 0.93 33.94 -22.66
C ALA A 90 1.70 32.61 -22.72
N THR A 91 2.86 32.60 -23.38
CA THR A 91 3.75 31.43 -23.46
C THR A 91 4.22 31.00 -22.07
N HIS A 92 4.64 31.95 -21.23
CA HIS A 92 5.04 31.68 -19.85
C HIS A 92 3.88 31.12 -19.01
N ARG A 93 2.66 31.67 -19.18
CA ARG A 93 1.45 31.15 -18.52
C ARG A 93 1.14 29.71 -18.92
N VAL A 94 1.23 29.37 -20.21
CA VAL A 94 1.05 27.99 -20.69
C VAL A 94 2.09 27.05 -20.07
N GLN A 95 3.35 27.48 -20.00
CA GLN A 95 4.41 26.67 -19.38
C GLN A 95 4.08 26.38 -17.91
N GLN A 96 3.71 27.39 -17.13
CA GLN A 96 3.32 27.22 -15.72
C GLN A 96 2.13 26.26 -15.58
N ILE A 97 1.10 26.40 -16.42
CA ILE A 97 -0.07 25.52 -16.40
C ILE A 97 0.32 24.06 -16.69
N LEU A 98 1.19 23.82 -17.67
CA LEU A 98 1.67 22.48 -18.00
C LEU A 98 2.52 21.88 -16.88
N GLU A 99 3.40 22.68 -16.26
CA GLU A 99 4.18 22.25 -15.10
C GLU A 99 3.25 21.87 -13.95
N GLU A 100 2.28 22.70 -13.60
CA GLU A 100 1.32 22.41 -12.54
C GLU A 100 0.45 21.18 -12.85
N ALA A 101 -0.04 21.02 -14.08
CA ALA A 101 -0.76 19.83 -14.52
C ALA A 101 0.12 18.57 -14.41
N ALA A 102 1.40 18.65 -14.75
CA ALA A 102 2.35 17.55 -14.58
C ALA A 102 2.61 17.21 -13.11
N HIS A 103 2.63 18.20 -12.21
CA HIS A 103 2.70 17.96 -10.77
C HIS A 103 1.44 17.27 -10.25
N LEU A 104 0.25 17.72 -10.65
CA LEU A 104 -1.02 17.11 -10.27
C LEU A 104 -1.12 15.67 -10.77
N LEU A 105 -0.66 15.37 -11.99
CA LEU A 105 -0.62 14.01 -12.53
C LEU A 105 0.22 13.02 -11.70
N LYS A 106 1.26 13.51 -11.00
CA LYS A 106 2.08 12.68 -10.09
C LYS A 106 1.34 12.30 -8.81
N LEU A 107 0.25 12.99 -8.46
CA LEU A 107 -0.59 12.68 -7.29
C LEU A 107 -1.56 11.53 -7.58
N LEU A 108 -1.72 11.13 -8.85
CA LEU A 108 -2.55 10.00 -9.24
C LEU A 108 -1.78 8.68 -9.21
N TRP A 109 -2.46 7.65 -8.74
CA TRP A 109 -1.94 6.30 -8.56
C TRP A 109 -2.55 5.36 -9.59
N ARG A 110 -1.71 4.62 -10.31
CA ARG A 110 -2.16 3.58 -11.23
C ARG A 110 -2.31 2.28 -10.45
N VAL A 111 -3.51 1.70 -10.47
CA VAL A 111 -3.80 0.43 -9.81
C VAL A 111 -4.28 -0.57 -10.85
N SER A 112 -3.78 -1.79 -10.75
CA SER A 112 -4.27 -2.92 -11.54
C SER A 112 -4.93 -3.89 -10.59
N LEU A 113 -6.22 -4.19 -10.82
CA LEU A 113 -6.85 -5.31 -10.16
C LEU A 113 -6.07 -6.58 -10.53
N PRO A 114 -5.86 -7.52 -9.60
CA PRO A 114 -5.39 -8.85 -9.92
C PRO A 114 -6.49 -9.52 -10.73
N LEU A 115 -6.53 -9.24 -12.03
CA LEU A 115 -7.42 -9.94 -12.93
C LEU A 115 -7.02 -11.42 -12.87
N PRO A 116 -7.98 -12.36 -12.82
CA PRO A 116 -7.70 -13.74 -13.18
C PRO A 116 -7.29 -13.73 -14.65
N ALA A 117 -6.00 -13.51 -14.89
CA ALA A 117 -5.42 -13.64 -16.21
C ALA A 117 -5.63 -15.11 -16.60
N GLY A 118 -6.41 -15.33 -17.66
CA GLY A 118 -6.45 -16.63 -18.29
C GLY A 118 -5.02 -17.10 -18.56
N HIS A 119 -4.67 -18.25 -18.00
CA HIS A 119 -3.66 -19.17 -18.49
C HIS A 119 -2.24 -18.60 -18.74
N GLY A 120 -1.73 -17.79 -17.81
CA GLY A 120 -0.28 -17.54 -17.70
C GLY A 120 0.34 -18.48 -16.67
N THR A 121 0.89 -19.60 -17.12
CA THR A 121 1.51 -20.70 -16.31
C THR A 121 2.63 -20.27 -15.36
N THR A 122 3.07 -19.02 -15.39
CA THR A 122 4.17 -18.51 -14.53
C THR A 122 3.67 -17.95 -13.19
N ARG A 123 2.43 -17.48 -13.10
CA ARG A 123 1.91 -16.78 -11.91
C ARG A 123 1.33 -17.74 -10.86
N GLY A 124 0.69 -18.83 -11.28
CA GLY A 124 0.20 -19.88 -10.36
C GLY A 124 1.34 -20.49 -9.53
N THR A 125 2.45 -20.80 -10.21
CA THR A 125 3.65 -21.37 -9.58
C THR A 125 4.26 -20.46 -8.51
N GLN A 126 4.28 -19.14 -8.74
CA GLN A 126 4.79 -18.18 -7.75
C GLN A 126 3.86 -18.06 -6.54
N GLU A 127 2.55 -18.04 -6.77
CA GLU A 127 1.55 -17.98 -5.70
C GLU A 127 1.56 -19.26 -4.84
N GLU A 128 1.69 -20.42 -5.48
CA GLU A 128 1.86 -21.71 -4.79
C GLU A 128 3.17 -21.78 -4.01
N GLY A 129 4.27 -21.26 -4.56
CA GLY A 129 5.54 -21.15 -3.85
C GLY A 129 5.44 -20.29 -2.58
N LEU A 130 4.75 -19.14 -2.66
CA LEU A 130 4.51 -18.27 -1.50
C LEU A 130 3.60 -18.94 -0.46
N LYS A 131 2.54 -19.64 -0.90
CA LYS A 131 1.67 -20.41 0.01
C LYS A 131 2.45 -21.51 0.74
N ALA A 132 3.30 -22.24 0.04
CA ALA A 132 4.16 -23.27 0.63
C ALA A 132 5.14 -22.67 1.65
N GLU A 133 5.74 -21.53 1.33
CA GLU A 133 6.67 -20.83 2.23
C GLU A 133 5.96 -20.33 3.51
N ILE A 134 4.74 -19.80 3.40
CA ILE A 134 3.93 -19.41 4.57
C ILE A 134 3.65 -20.62 5.47
N LEU A 135 3.28 -21.76 4.90
CA LEU A 135 3.06 -22.99 5.67
C LEU A 135 4.35 -23.47 6.35
N ARG A 136 5.48 -23.41 5.64
CA ARG A 136 6.79 -23.76 6.17
C ARG A 136 7.19 -22.85 7.34
N LEU A 137 6.95 -21.55 7.22
CA LEU A 137 7.24 -20.58 8.28
C LEU A 137 6.34 -20.79 9.50
N ARG A 138 5.04 -21.01 9.30
CA ARG A 138 4.11 -21.35 10.40
C ARG A 138 4.53 -22.62 11.15
N LYS A 139 4.98 -23.65 10.43
CA LYS A 139 5.52 -24.87 11.05
C LYS A 139 6.76 -24.59 11.89
N LYS A 140 7.72 -23.82 11.37
CA LYS A 140 8.92 -23.43 12.12
C LYS A 140 8.58 -22.62 13.36
N LEU A 141 7.64 -21.69 13.27
CA LEU A 141 7.19 -20.89 14.41
C LEU A 141 6.60 -21.78 15.51
N ALA A 142 5.69 -22.70 15.15
CA ALA A 142 5.10 -23.64 16.12
C ALA A 142 6.15 -24.55 16.78
N GLU A 143 7.17 -24.98 16.02
CA GLU A 143 8.30 -25.74 16.58
C GLU A 143 9.12 -24.92 17.58
N GLN A 144 9.37 -23.63 17.29
CA GLN A 144 10.07 -22.73 18.20
C GLN A 144 9.25 -22.44 19.47
N GLU A 145 7.95 -22.20 19.34
CA GLU A 145 7.04 -21.99 20.48
C GLU A 145 7.03 -23.20 21.41
N LYS A 146 6.98 -24.42 20.86
CA LYS A 146 7.03 -25.66 21.66
C LYS A 146 8.36 -25.81 22.41
N LYS A 147 9.49 -25.49 21.77
CA LYS A 147 10.81 -25.51 22.41
C LYS A 147 10.89 -24.49 23.54
N LEU A 148 10.46 -23.26 23.28
CA LEU A 148 10.43 -22.19 24.27
C LEU A 148 9.59 -22.57 25.49
N HIS A 149 8.38 -23.09 25.28
CA HIS A 149 7.49 -23.53 26.35
C HIS A 149 8.11 -24.62 27.23
N SER A 150 8.83 -25.56 26.60
CA SER A 150 9.54 -26.62 27.32
C SER A 150 10.68 -26.06 28.18
N THR A 151 11.46 -25.13 27.64
CA THR A 151 12.54 -24.44 28.37
C THR A 151 11.99 -23.63 29.55
N VAL A 152 10.88 -22.92 29.37
CA VAL A 152 10.24 -22.14 30.46
C VAL A 152 9.80 -23.07 31.60
N LYS A 153 9.18 -24.21 31.29
CA LYS A 153 8.79 -25.20 32.32
C LYS A 153 9.98 -25.77 33.08
N LEU A 154 11.06 -26.09 32.36
CA LEU A 154 12.30 -26.58 32.98
C LEU A 154 12.91 -25.51 33.90
N LEU A 155 13.01 -24.26 33.42
CA LEU A 155 13.54 -23.15 34.20
C LEU A 155 12.71 -22.89 35.46
N HIS A 156 11.37 -22.96 35.35
CA HIS A 156 10.49 -22.83 36.50
C HIS A 156 10.71 -23.94 37.54
N SER A 157 10.82 -25.19 37.09
CA SER A 157 11.08 -26.34 37.97
C SER A 157 12.43 -26.23 38.66
N THR A 158 13.47 -25.84 37.93
CA THR A 158 14.82 -25.61 38.48
C THR A 158 14.82 -24.45 39.47
N ASN A 159 14.10 -23.36 39.19
CA ASN A 159 14.02 -22.24 40.12
C ASN A 159 13.26 -22.62 41.40
N GLN A 160 12.18 -23.40 41.29
CA GLN A 160 11.48 -23.92 42.47
C GLN A 160 12.37 -24.83 43.32
N LEU A 161 13.17 -25.70 42.68
CA LEU A 161 14.14 -26.53 43.40
C LEU A 161 15.18 -25.66 44.13
N LYS A 162 15.69 -24.62 43.45
CA LYS A 162 16.64 -23.66 44.02
C LYS A 162 16.04 -22.98 45.25
N GLU A 163 14.82 -22.45 45.16
CA GLU A 163 14.13 -21.78 46.27
C GLU A 163 13.91 -22.73 47.46
N ASN A 164 13.53 -23.99 47.18
CA ASN A 164 13.39 -25.00 48.23
C ASN A 164 14.72 -25.31 48.91
N MET A 165 15.81 -25.43 48.15
CA MET A 165 17.15 -25.63 48.72
C MET A 165 17.61 -24.43 49.55
N GLU A 166 17.39 -23.21 49.07
CA GLU A 166 17.71 -21.99 49.81
C GLU A 166 16.98 -21.96 51.16
N LYS A 167 15.71 -22.33 51.19
CA LYS A 167 14.95 -22.45 52.44
C LYS A 167 15.57 -23.45 53.42
N VAL A 168 15.91 -24.66 52.96
CA VAL A 168 16.56 -25.68 53.81
C VAL A 168 17.90 -25.19 54.35
N ILE A 169 18.70 -24.52 53.52
CA ILE A 169 19.98 -23.96 53.93
C ILE A 169 19.78 -22.89 55.01
N ILE A 170 18.83 -21.97 54.80
CA ILE A 170 18.50 -20.91 55.76
C ILE A 170 18.04 -21.52 57.09
N ASP A 171 17.13 -22.48 57.06
CA ASP A 171 16.63 -23.16 58.26
C ASP A 171 17.77 -23.83 59.04
N GLN A 172 18.68 -24.51 58.34
CA GLN A 172 19.84 -25.16 58.96
C GLN A 172 20.85 -24.15 59.53
N LEU A 173 21.06 -23.02 58.85
CA LEU A 173 21.92 -21.94 59.35
C LEU A 173 21.32 -21.29 60.60
N ALA A 174 20.01 -21.08 60.65
CA ALA A 174 19.31 -20.57 61.81
C ALA A 174 19.44 -21.51 63.01
N LEU A 175 19.21 -22.82 62.81
CA LEU A 175 19.39 -23.83 63.86
C LEU A 175 20.85 -23.85 64.38
N THR A 176 21.82 -23.82 63.47
CA THR A 176 23.24 -23.79 63.83
C THR A 176 23.58 -22.55 64.64
N HIS A 177 23.11 -21.38 64.19
CA HIS A 177 23.30 -20.12 64.89
C HIS A 177 22.70 -20.17 66.30
N ASP A 178 21.50 -20.72 66.47
CA ASP A 178 20.85 -20.84 67.78
C ASP A 178 21.60 -21.78 68.73
N VAL A 179 22.14 -22.89 68.22
CA VAL A 179 23.01 -23.80 68.99
C VAL A 179 24.27 -23.08 69.45
N LEU A 180 24.95 -22.37 68.55
CA LEU A 180 26.16 -21.60 68.87
C LEU A 180 25.88 -20.48 69.88
N LYS A 181 24.75 -19.78 69.74
CA LYS A 181 24.32 -18.73 70.65
C LYS A 181 24.08 -19.28 72.07
N LYS A 182 23.41 -20.43 72.19
CA LYS A 182 23.22 -21.12 73.47
C LYS A 182 24.55 -21.58 74.08
N ALA A 183 25.42 -22.18 73.28
CA ALA A 183 26.73 -22.62 73.74
C ALA A 183 27.58 -21.45 74.27
N ARG A 184 27.57 -20.30 73.58
CA ARG A 184 28.24 -19.08 74.05
C ARG A 184 27.65 -18.58 75.36
N GLY A 185 26.32 -18.48 75.47
CA GLY A 185 25.66 -18.04 76.70
C GLY A 185 25.88 -18.97 77.89
N ASN A 186 26.28 -20.22 77.67
CA ASN A 186 26.68 -21.16 78.74
C ASN A 186 28.15 -20.97 79.18
N LEU A 187 28.96 -20.27 78.39
CA LEU A 187 30.39 -20.02 78.67
C LEU A 187 30.65 -18.63 79.25
N GLU A 188 29.73 -17.70 79.04
CA GLU A 188 29.69 -16.37 79.67
C GLU A 188 29.02 -16.43 81.05
#